data_AF-A0A8J6T9S5-F1
#
_entry.id   AF-A0A8J6T9S5-F1
#
_cell.length_a   1.000
_cell.length_b   1.000
_cell.length_c   1.000
_cell.angle_alpha   90.00
_cell.angle_beta   90.00
_cell.angle_gamma   90.00
#
_symmetry.space_group_name_H-M   'P 1'
#
loop_
_entity.id
_entity.type
_entity.pdbx_description
1 polymer ?
#
loop_
_entity_poly.entity_id
_entity_poly.type
_entity_poly.pdbx_seq_one_letter_code
_entity_poly.pdbx_strand_id
1 'polypeptide(L)' 'MSIRALTLELYKAQQKVSLLEKDLETTPLANRDGIKNKLREARAEWAILRKMLDGEKETGLPVRSRANRFFGGR' A
#
# COMPACT_ATOMS: atom_id res chain seq x y z
N MET A 1 8.26 8.69 10.68
CA MET A 1 9.27 7.79 10.07
C MET A 1 9.89 8.50 8.88
N SER A 2 11.11 8.18 8.47
CA SER A 2 11.56 8.67 7.15
C SER A 2 10.79 7.94 6.04
N ILE A 3 10.59 8.60 4.90
CA ILE A 3 9.98 8.01 3.70
C ILE A 3 10.68 6.69 3.32
N ARG A 4 12.01 6.61 3.50
CA ARG A 4 12.80 5.39 3.26
C ARG A 4 12.38 4.22 4.15
N ALA A 5 12.15 4.47 5.44
CA ALA A 5 11.67 3.44 6.37
C ALA A 5 10.26 2.96 5.98
N LEU A 6 9.36 3.88 5.61
CA LEU A 6 8.01 3.54 5.14
C LEU A 6 8.04 2.67 3.86
N THR A 7 8.92 2.98 2.91
CA THR A 7 9.04 2.16 1.69
C THR A 7 9.54 0.74 1.98
N LEU A 8 10.46 0.59 2.94
CA LEU A 8 10.95 -0.73 3.34
C LEU A 8 9.85 -1.56 4.00
N GLU A 9 9.09 -0.96 4.92
CA GLU A 9 7.97 -1.63 5.58
C GLU A 9 6.85 -1.98 4.60
N LEU A 10 6.53 -1.08 3.65
CA LEU A 10 5.56 -1.36 2.59
C LEU A 10 5.98 -2.57 1.74
N TYR A 11 7.27 -2.68 1.42
CA TYR A 11 7.82 -3.81 0.66
C TYR A 11 7.71 -5.13 1.44
N LYS A 12 8.04 -5.13 2.73
CA LYS A 12 7.89 -6.32 3.59
C LYS A 12 6.42 -6.76 3.69
N ALA A 13 5.51 -5.81 3.88
CA ALA A 13 4.07 -6.10 3.93
C ALA A 13 3.57 -6.68 2.60
N GLN A 14 4.05 -6.16 1.47
CA GLN A 14 3.74 -6.70 0.14
C GLN A 14 4.26 -8.13 -0.04
N GLN A 15 5.51 -8.42 0.38
CA GLN A 15 6.06 -9.77 0.33
C GLN A 15 5.23 -10.75 1.17
N LYS A 16 4.83 -10.35 2.38
CA LYS A 16 3.98 -11.16 3.27
C LYS A 16 2.64 -11.50 2.63
N VAL A 17 1.99 -10.53 1.97
CA VAL A 17 0.75 -10.77 1.20
C VAL A 17 1.00 -11.80 0.11
N SER A 18 2.07 -11.65 -0.68
CA SER A 18 2.38 -12.57 -1.78
C SER A 18 2.68 -13.99 -1.30
N LEU A 19 3.38 -14.15 -0.17
CA LEU A 19 3.63 -15.46 0.43
C LEU A 19 2.33 -16.12 0.89
N LEU A 20 1.47 -15.39 1.59
CA LEU A 20 0.18 -15.90 2.07
C LEU A 20 -0.77 -16.26 0.92
N GLU A 21 -0.71 -15.54 -0.20
CA GLU A 21 -1.47 -15.87 -1.42
C GLU A 21 -1.00 -17.20 -2.02
N LYS A 22 0.32 -17.41 -2.14
CA LYS A 22 0.89 -18.69 -2.60
C LYS A 22 0.57 -19.84 -1.65
N ASP A 23 0.63 -19.60 -0.35
CA ASP A 23 0.27 -20.60 0.65
C ASP A 23 -1.22 -20.96 0.55
N LEU A 24 -2.09 -19.98 0.30
CA LEU A 24 -3.53 -20.22 0.12
C LEU A 24 -3.81 -21.09 -1.11
N GLU A 25 -3.10 -20.87 -2.22
CA GLU A 25 -3.24 -21.64 -3.45
C GLU A 25 -2.88 -23.12 -3.23
N THR A 26 -1.82 -23.39 -2.47
CA THR A 26 -1.28 -24.73 -2.23
C THR A 26 -1.93 -25.46 -1.04
N THR A 27 -2.57 -24.73 -0.12
CA THR A 27 -3.17 -25.31 1.08
C THR A 27 -4.52 -25.99 0.79
N PRO A 28 -4.81 -27.18 1.36
CA PRO A 28 -6.13 -27.82 1.29
C PRO A 28 -7.25 -26.95 1.89
N LEU A 29 -8.45 -27.00 1.29
CA LEU A 29 -9.61 -26.17 1.66
C LEU A 29 -9.90 -26.11 3.17
N ALA A 30 -9.79 -27.24 3.88
CA ALA A 30 -10.05 -27.34 5.32
C ALA A 30 -9.12 -26.48 6.18
N ASN A 31 -7.93 -26.12 5.68
CA ASN A 31 -6.91 -25.35 6.42
C ASN A 31 -6.75 -23.92 5.88
N ARG A 32 -7.52 -23.53 4.85
CA ARG A 32 -7.40 -22.20 4.22
C ARG A 32 -7.87 -21.06 5.10
N ASP A 33 -8.80 -21.28 6.01
CA ASP A 33 -9.44 -20.18 6.75
C ASP A 33 -8.45 -19.44 7.68
N GLY A 34 -7.49 -20.15 8.28
CA GLY A 34 -6.40 -19.52 9.03
C GLY A 34 -5.50 -18.64 8.14
N ILE A 35 -5.23 -19.09 6.92
CA ILE A 35 -4.41 -18.35 5.94
C ILE A 35 -5.18 -17.14 5.41
N LYS A 36 -6.48 -17.26 5.16
CA LYS A 36 -7.34 -16.13 4.75
C LYS A 36 -7.36 -15.01 5.78
N ASN A 37 -7.45 -15.36 7.07
CA ASN A 37 -7.43 -14.36 8.14
C ASN A 37 -6.10 -13.61 8.18
N LYS A 38 -4.97 -14.33 8.11
CA LYS A 38 -3.64 -13.73 8.02
C LYS A 38 -3.47 -12.86 6.77
N LEU A 39 -4.00 -13.30 5.64
CA LEU A 39 -3.97 -12.55 4.39
C LEU A 39 -4.77 -11.25 4.49
N ARG A 40 -5.94 -11.29 5.13
CA ARG A 40 -6.76 -10.10 5.39
C ARG A 40 -6.02 -9.07 6.23
N GLU A 41 -5.36 -9.51 7.29
CA GLU A 41 -4.56 -8.65 8.17
C GLU A 41 -3.36 -8.05 7.42
N ALA A 42 -2.60 -8.88 6.69
CA ALA A 42 -1.46 -8.42 5.90
C ALA A 42 -1.85 -7.40 4.82
N ARG A 43 -3.02 -7.58 4.18
CA ARG A 43 -3.56 -6.60 3.22
C ARG A 43 -3.97 -5.29 3.88
N ALA A 44 -4.57 -5.35 5.08
CA ALA A 44 -4.92 -4.15 5.83
C ALA A 44 -3.66 -3.35 6.24
N GLU A 45 -2.63 -4.05 6.71
CA GLU A 45 -1.32 -3.49 7.03
C GLU A 45 -0.69 -2.79 5.81
N TRP A 46 -0.62 -3.48 4.67
CA TRP A 46 -0.13 -2.91 3.41
C TRP A 46 -0.92 -1.67 2.98
N ALA A 47 -2.25 -1.70 3.09
CA ALA A 47 -3.10 -0.58 2.71
C ALA A 47 -2.87 0.66 3.60
N ILE A 48 -2.65 0.48 4.90
CA ILE A 48 -2.33 1.57 5.82
C ILE A 48 -0.96 2.18 5.45
N LEU A 49 0.06 1.34 5.29
CA LEU A 49 1.42 1.80 4.91
C LEU A 49 1.42 2.54 3.58
N ARG A 50 0.61 2.09 2.61
CA ARG A 50 0.47 2.75 1.32
C ARG A 50 -0.14 4.14 1.45
N LYS A 51 -1.23 4.26 2.24
CA LYS A 51 -1.86 5.56 2.52
C LYS A 51 -0.91 6.52 3.22
N MET A 52 -0.13 6.04 4.19
CA MET A 52 0.88 6.85 4.88
C MET A 52 1.98 7.33 3.93
N LEU A 53 2.49 6.44 3.07
CA LEU A 53 3.50 6.80 2.07
C LEU A 53 2.99 7.83 1.07
N ASP A 54 1.74 7.69 0.61
CA ASP A 54 1.16 8.62 -0.36
C ASP A 54 0.81 9.97 0.29
N GLY A 55 0.36 10.00 1.55
CA GLY A 55 0.14 11.25 2.30
C GLY A 55 1.43 12.02 2.66
N GLU A 56 2.54 11.31 2.93
CA GLU A 56 3.87 11.93 3.10
C GLU A 56 4.40 12.54 1.79
N LYS A 57 4.05 11.97 0.61
CA LYS A 57 4.39 12.59 -0.68
C LYS A 57 3.63 13.90 -0.91
N GLU A 58 2.38 13.98 -0.48
CA GLU A 58 1.56 15.19 -0.64
C GLU A 58 2.06 16.35 0.23
N THR A 59 2.60 16.07 1.41
CA THR A 59 3.11 17.08 2.35
C THR A 59 4.55 17.51 2.06
N GLY A 60 5.33 16.73 1.30
CA GLY A 60 6.74 16.97 1.00
C GLY A 60 7.06 17.58 -0.38
N LEU A 61 6.08 17.80 -1.25
CA LEU A 61 6.31 18.46 -2.53
C LEU A 61 6.16 19.98 -2.37
N PRO A 62 7.16 20.82 -2.73
CA PRO A 62 6.85 22.22 -2.99
C PRO A 62 5.85 22.21 -4.14
N VAL A 63 4.65 22.71 -3.87
CA VAL A 63 3.66 23.02 -4.90
C VAL A 63 4.33 23.99 -5.86
N ARG A 64 5.01 23.46 -6.89
CA ARG A 64 5.44 24.24 -8.03
C ARG A 64 4.17 24.67 -8.74
N SER A 65 3.74 25.87 -8.36
CA SER A 65 2.96 26.83 -9.12
C SER A 65 2.71 26.37 -10.56
N ARG A 66 1.59 25.70 -10.82
CA ARG A 66 1.03 25.68 -12.17
C ARG A 66 0.12 26.88 -12.32
N ALA A 67 0.76 28.02 -12.49
CA ALA A 67 0.21 29.07 -13.31
C ALA A 67 0.16 28.56 -14.76
N ASN A 68 -1.04 28.17 -15.20
CA ASN A 68 -1.49 28.11 -16.59
C ASN A 68 -3.00 27.85 -16.45
N ARG A 69 -3.85 28.86 -16.23
CA ARG A 69 -4.23 29.90 -17.21
C ARG A 69 -4.40 29.31 -18.62
N PHE A 70 -5.32 28.37 -18.76
CA PHE A 70 -5.95 28.09 -20.05
C PHE A 70 -7.46 27.92 -19.89
N PHE A 71 -8.18 28.91 -20.45
CA PHE A 71 -9.50 28.85 -21.10
C PHE A 71 -10.79 28.62 -20.30
N GLY A 72 -11.73 29.53 -20.55
CA GLY A 72 -13.14 29.54 -20.12
C GLY A 72 -13.54 30.98 -19.77
N GLY A 73 -13.82 31.88 -20.71
CA GLY A 73 -14.86 31.72 -21.73
C GLY A 73 -16.21 32.18 -21.15
N ARG A 74 -16.38 33.49 -21.00
CA ARG A 74 -17.62 34.25 -21.23
C ARG A 74 -17.34 35.74 -21.11
#